data_AF-A0A9X1TEB3-F1
#
_entry.id   AF-A0A9X1TEB3-F1
#
_cell.length_a   1.000
_cell.length_b   1.000
_cell.length_c   1.000
_cell.angle_alpha   90.00
_cell.angle_beta   90.00
_cell.angle_gamma   90.00
#
_symmetry.space_group_name_H-M   'P 1'
#
loop_
_entity.id
_entity.type
_entity.pdbx_description
1 polymer ?
#
loop_
_entity_poly.entity_id
_entity_poly.type
_entity_poly.pdbx_seq_one_letter_code
_entity_poly.pdbx_strand_id
1 'polypeptide(L)'
;MKSTNSYLGNLEQQLLDAHAALVRDDALITAETIKNKFLGVGPKQRLLMEVIADHNERMKALVGQEYAIGTLNRYKVYLIEK
;
A
#
# COMPACT_ATOMS: atom_id res chain seq x y z
N MET A 1 -39.24 3.05 8.34
CA MET A 1 -38.28 2.66 9.41
C MET A 1 -37.70 1.24 9.25
N LYS A 2 -38.43 0.24 8.72
CA LYS A 2 -37.88 -1.13 8.59
C LYS A 2 -36.71 -1.27 7.59
N SER A 3 -36.71 -0.52 6.49
CA SER A 3 -35.67 -0.60 5.45
C SER A 3 -34.31 -0.01 5.87
N THR A 4 -34.31 1.03 6.71
CA THR A 4 -33.08 1.64 7.23
C THR A 4 -32.37 0.69 8.20
N ASN A 5 -33.13 0.00 9.04
CA ASN A 5 -32.57 -0.95 10.00
C ASN A 5 -31.95 -2.17 9.30
N SER A 6 -32.60 -2.67 8.24
CA SER A 6 -32.04 -3.77 7.44
C SER A 6 -30.77 -3.37 6.69
N TYR A 7 -30.70 -2.12 6.21
CA TYR A 7 -29.49 -1.63 5.55
C TYR A 7 -28.29 -1.54 6.53
N LEU A 8 -28.52 -1.00 7.72
CA LEU A 8 -27.49 -0.95 8.77
C LEU A 8 -27.04 -2.35 9.19
N GLY A 9 -27.96 -3.30 9.35
CA GLY A 9 -27.61 -4.69 9.66
C GLY A 9 -26.80 -5.36 8.54
N ASN A 10 -27.12 -5.07 7.27
CA ASN A 10 -26.33 -5.58 6.14
C ASN A 10 -24.90 -5.00 6.13
N LEU A 11 -24.75 -3.71 6.44
CA LEU A 11 -23.42 -3.09 6.55
C LEU A 11 -22.60 -3.71 7.69
N GLU A 12 -23.23 -3.95 8.83
CA GLU A 12 -22.59 -4.62 9.96
C GLU A 12 -22.11 -6.02 9.57
N GLN A 13 -22.97 -6.80 8.92
CA GLN A 13 -22.61 -8.15 8.45
C GLN A 13 -21.43 -8.12 7.48
N GLN A 14 -21.41 -7.20 6.51
CA GLN A 14 -20.30 -7.06 5.57
C GLN A 14 -18.99 -6.69 6.27
N LEU A 15 -19.05 -5.87 7.33
CA LEU A 15 -17.87 -5.51 8.11
C LEU A 15 -17.31 -6.71 8.88
N LEU A 16 -18.21 -7.52 9.47
CA LEU A 16 -17.87 -8.76 10.16
C LEU A 16 -17.26 -9.78 9.19
N ASP A 17 -17.81 -9.91 7.99
CA ASP A 17 -17.29 -10.80 6.94
C ASP A 17 -15.89 -10.36 6.49
N ALA A 18 -15.66 -9.05 6.34
CA ALA A 18 -14.35 -8.48 6.01
C ALA A 18 -13.32 -8.77 7.11
N HIS A 19 -13.70 -8.58 8.38
CA HIS A 19 -12.84 -8.93 9.52
C HIS A 19 -12.54 -10.44 9.57
N ALA A 20 -13.54 -11.30 9.41
CA ALA A 20 -13.37 -12.75 9.40
C ALA A 20 -12.47 -13.23 8.25
N ALA A 21 -12.55 -12.58 7.09
CA ALA A 21 -11.63 -12.85 5.99
C ALA A 21 -10.17 -12.48 6.36
N LEU A 22 -9.94 -11.31 6.98
CA LEU A 22 -8.60 -10.92 7.41
C LEU A 22 -8.02 -11.86 8.48
N VAL A 23 -8.84 -12.34 9.42
CA VAL A 23 -8.43 -13.35 10.42
C VAL A 23 -8.03 -14.66 9.74
N ARG A 24 -8.82 -15.13 8.76
CA ARG A 24 -8.49 -16.36 8.00
C ARG A 24 -7.22 -16.24 7.17
N ASP A 25 -6.97 -15.04 6.64
CA ASP A 25 -5.79 -14.73 5.83
C ASP A 25 -4.53 -14.50 6.70
N ASP A 26 -4.62 -14.62 8.03
CA ASP A 26 -3.58 -14.26 9.02
C ASP A 26 -3.01 -12.84 8.76
N ALA A 27 -3.87 -11.94 8.29
CA ALA A 27 -3.49 -10.60 7.91
C ALA A 27 -3.47 -9.68 9.14
N LEU A 28 -2.64 -8.64 9.10
CA LEU A 28 -2.63 -7.61 10.13
C LEU A 28 -4.00 -6.91 10.20
N ILE A 29 -4.64 -6.99 11.37
CA ILE A 29 -5.97 -6.41 11.59
C ILE A 29 -5.82 -4.97 12.08
N THR A 30 -6.22 -4.02 11.25
CA THR A 30 -6.32 -2.59 11.58
C THR A 30 -7.59 -2.01 10.99
N ALA A 31 -7.99 -0.81 11.43
CA ALA A 31 -9.13 -0.11 10.83
C ALA A 31 -8.93 0.13 9.32
N GLU A 32 -7.69 0.37 8.88
CA GLU A 32 -7.36 0.54 7.46
C GLU A 32 -7.52 -0.77 6.68
N THR A 33 -7.02 -1.90 7.19
CA THR A 33 -7.12 -3.18 6.47
C THR A 33 -8.55 -3.69 6.41
N ILE A 34 -9.36 -3.51 7.47
CA ILE A 34 -10.79 -3.82 7.48
C ILE A 34 -11.53 -2.94 6.46
N LYS A 35 -11.29 -1.61 6.47
CA LYS A 35 -11.89 -0.67 5.51
C LYS A 35 -11.54 -1.06 4.08
N ASN A 36 -10.29 -1.39 3.82
CA ASN A 36 -9.82 -1.77 2.49
C ASN A 36 -10.46 -3.08 2.02
N LYS A 37 -10.54 -4.10 2.89
CA LYS A 37 -11.23 -5.36 2.58
C LYS A 37 -12.72 -5.15 2.31
N PHE A 38 -13.40 -4.34 3.13
CA PHE A 38 -14.82 -4.00 2.95
C PHE A 38 -15.08 -3.25 1.63
N LEU A 39 -14.21 -2.30 1.26
CA LEU A 39 -14.34 -1.52 0.02
C LEU A 39 -13.80 -2.25 -1.22
N GLY A 40 -13.24 -3.45 -1.08
CA GLY A 40 -12.54 -4.15 -2.18
C GLY A 40 -11.26 -3.43 -2.66
N VAL A 41 -10.71 -2.53 -1.83
CA VAL A 41 -9.48 -1.81 -2.12
C VAL A 41 -8.31 -2.74 -1.79
N GLY A 42 -7.55 -3.13 -2.82
CA GLY A 42 -6.32 -3.87 -2.65
C GLY A 42 -5.22 -3.03 -1.99
N PRO A 43 -4.13 -3.66 -1.53
CA PRO A 43 -2.95 -2.92 -1.12
C PRO A 43 -2.52 -1.98 -2.25
N LYS A 44 -2.12 -0.75 -1.90
CA LYS A 44 -1.62 0.20 -2.89
C LYS A 44 -0.40 -0.41 -3.58
N GLN A 45 -0.60 -0.90 -4.79
CA GLN A 45 0.48 -1.44 -5.60
C GLN A 45 1.34 -0.26 -6.05
N ARG A 46 2.54 -0.15 -5.48
CA ARG A 46 3.58 0.73 -6.00
C ARG A 46 4.28 -0.04 -7.11
N LEU A 47 4.40 0.54 -8.29
CA LEU A 47 5.22 -0.06 -9.34
C LEU A 47 6.68 -0.03 -8.88
N LEU A 48 7.45 -1.08 -9.22
CA LEU A 48 8.88 -1.14 -8.89
C LEU A 48 9.62 0.12 -9.36
N MET A 49 9.24 0.64 -10.55
CA MET A 49 9.77 1.89 -11.08
C MET A 49 9.50 3.10 -10.18
N GLU A 50 8.30 3.21 -9.59
CA GLU A 50 7.97 4.31 -8.68
C GLU A 50 8.76 4.23 -7.37
N VAL A 51 9.00 3.01 -6.86
CA VAL A 51 9.81 2.79 -5.66
C VAL A 51 11.26 3.17 -5.92
N ILE A 52 11.82 2.74 -7.05
CA ILE A 52 13.21 3.05 -7.42
C ILE A 52 13.37 4.55 -7.72
N ALA A 53 12.39 5.19 -8.37
CA ALA A 53 12.42 6.63 -8.61
C ALA A 53 12.44 7.43 -7.31
N ASP A 54 11.55 7.10 -6.36
CA ASP A 54 11.51 7.72 -5.03
C ASP A 54 12.83 7.51 -4.25
N HIS A 55 13.39 6.29 -4.31
CA HIS A 55 14.70 6.01 -3.72
C HIS A 55 15.83 6.85 -4.35
N ASN A 56 15.86 6.97 -5.68
CA ASN A 56 16.88 7.75 -6.39
C ASN A 56 16.81 9.24 -6.07
N GLU A 57 15.60 9.81 -5.91
CA GLU A 57 15.45 11.21 -5.50
C GLU A 57 15.95 11.44 -4.07
N ARG A 58 15.64 10.54 -3.13
CA ARG A 58 16.17 10.60 -1.77
C ARG A 58 17.68 10.49 -1.73
N MET A 59 18.25 9.56 -2.51
CA MET A 59 19.70 9.40 -2.65
C MET A 59 20.37 10.64 -3.23
N LYS A 60 19.77 11.26 -4.24
CA LYS A 60 20.28 12.48 -4.88
C LYS A 60 20.39 13.63 -3.88
N ALA A 61 19.42 13.77 -2.97
CA ALA A 61 19.45 14.78 -1.91
C ALA A 61 20.62 14.59 -0.93
N LEU A 62 21.18 13.38 -0.84
CA LEU A 62 22.27 13.01 0.06
C LEU A 62 23.64 12.92 -0.66
N VAL A 63 23.70 13.26 -1.95
CA VAL A 63 24.97 13.27 -2.70
C VAL A 63 25.85 14.43 -2.21
N GLY A 64 27.10 14.11 -1.88
CA GLY A 64 28.07 15.05 -1.30
C GLY A 64 28.05 15.08 0.23
N GLN A 65 27.08 14.43 0.88
CA GLN A 65 27.07 14.21 2.33
C GLN A 65 27.34 12.73 2.64
N GLU A 66 26.45 11.84 2.21
CA GLU A 66 26.52 10.40 2.52
C GLU A 66 26.82 9.54 1.28
N TYR A 67 26.55 10.07 0.08
CA TYR A 67 26.77 9.35 -1.16
C TYR A 67 27.70 10.09 -2.12
N ALA A 68 28.57 9.34 -2.78
CA ALA A 68 29.30 9.82 -3.95
C ALA A 68 28.40 9.82 -5.19
N ILE A 69 28.63 10.76 -6.12
CA ILE A 69 27.84 10.86 -7.36
C ILE A 69 27.89 9.59 -8.22
N GLY A 70 29.02 8.88 -8.21
CA GLY A 70 29.18 7.59 -8.89
C GLY A 70 28.25 6.51 -8.34
N THR A 71 27.89 6.58 -7.05
CA THR A 71 26.91 5.67 -6.43
C THR A 71 25.50 5.95 -6.98
N LEU A 72 25.06 7.21 -7.01
CA LEU A 72 23.78 7.60 -7.61
C LEU A 72 23.69 7.17 -9.08
N ASN A 73 24.76 7.35 -9.85
CA ASN A 73 24.78 7.00 -11.27
C ASN A 73 24.54 5.50 -11.51
N ARG A 74 25.11 4.62 -10.68
CA ARG A 74 24.87 3.17 -10.79
C ARG A 74 23.42 2.80 -10.53
N TYR A 75 22.76 3.41 -9.54
CA TYR A 75 21.34 3.15 -9.25
C TYR A 75 20.39 3.66 -10.34
N LYS A 76 20.77 4.75 -11.03
CA LYS A 76 20.00 5.25 -12.19
C LYS A 76 20.09 4.33 -13.40
N VAL A 77 21.21 3.65 -13.62
CA VAL A 77 21.39 2.74 -14.79
C VAL A 77 20.45 1.52 -14.72
N TYR A 78 20.12 1.03 -13.52
CA TYR A 78 19.11 -0.02 -13.36
C TYR A 78 17.71 0.35 -13.88
N LEU A 79 17.41 1.63 -14.14
CA LEU A 79 16.16 2.10 -14.75
C LEU A 79 16.22 2.17 -16.29
N ILE A 80 17.40 2.13 -16.90
CA ILE A 80 17.58 2.39 -18.35
C ILE A 80 17.81 1.10 -19.15
N GLU A 81 18.28 0.00 -18.54
CA GLU A 81 18.66 -1.23 -19.25
C GLU A 81 17.55 -2.32 -19.35
N LYS A 82 16.28 -1.94 -19.52
CA LYS A 82 15.25 -2.86 -20.02
C LYS A 82 14.35 -2.24 -21.07
#